data_AF-A0AAP0G1V7-F1
#
_entry.id   AF-A0AAP0G1V7-F1
#
_cell.length_a   1.000
_cell.length_b   1.000
_cell.length_c   1.000
_cell.angle_alpha   90.00
_cell.angle_beta   90.00
_cell.angle_gamma   90.00
#
_symmetry.space_group_name_H-M   'P 1'
#
loop_
_entity.id
_entity.type
_entity.pdbx_description
1 polymer ?
#
loop_
_entity_poly.entity_id
_entity_poly.type
_entity_poly.pdbx_seq_one_letter_code
_entity_poly.pdbx_strand_id
1 'polypeptide(L)'
;MYDVPHDRETLPPMPKIGGTWSVMHGWALSTRSFLEFVMFSRMFVDALDSQMFEQHHQSSYCHLNFVKDRHCYSRVLELLVNVWAYHSARQMIYLNPETGAMQEQHQLSRRRGKMWIRWFSFSTLKSMDEDLAEEFDSDHPSRRWLWPSTGEVFWQGIQDRERNMRHRQKEKRRQQSKDKIRRIKSRTRQKSLGKYIKPPPEAITEHNSSARLVDHLL
;
A
#
# COMPACT_ATOMS: atom_id res chain seq x y z
N MET A 1 5.59 1.91 -24.55
CA MET A 1 6.31 1.57 -23.31
C MET A 1 6.19 0.09 -22.86
N TYR A 2 5.36 -0.76 -23.48
CA TYR A 2 5.19 -2.17 -23.02
C TYR A 2 5.23 -3.23 -24.15
N ASP A 3 5.87 -2.92 -25.28
CA ASP A 3 5.84 -3.76 -26.50
C ASP A 3 4.42 -4.13 -26.99
N VAL A 4 3.44 -3.30 -26.62
CA VAL A 4 2.09 -3.29 -27.19
C VAL A 4 2.07 -2.20 -28.26
N PRO A 5 1.56 -2.47 -29.48
CA PRO A 5 1.39 -1.43 -30.50
C PRO A 5 0.59 -0.26 -29.90
N HIS A 6 1.07 0.97 -30.10
CA HIS A 6 0.48 2.19 -29.50
C HIS A 6 -0.94 2.51 -29.99
N ASP A 7 -1.46 1.73 -30.94
CA ASP A 7 -2.75 1.90 -31.63
C ASP A 7 -3.84 0.95 -31.08
N ARG A 8 -3.64 0.35 -29.90
CA ARG A 8 -4.58 -0.60 -29.30
C ARG A 8 -5.15 -0.07 -27.99
N GLU A 9 -6.27 0.64 -28.10
CA GLU A 9 -7.13 1.01 -26.97
C GLU A 9 -7.98 -0.18 -26.44
N THR A 10 -7.73 -1.39 -26.94
CA THR A 10 -8.59 -2.55 -26.66
C THR A 10 -7.92 -3.57 -25.75
N LEU A 11 -8.63 -3.92 -24.67
CA LEU A 11 -8.30 -5.05 -23.80
C LEU A 11 -8.08 -6.34 -24.62
N PRO A 12 -7.22 -7.26 -24.16
CA PRO A 12 -7.03 -8.53 -24.86
C PRO A 12 -8.39 -9.25 -24.99
N PRO A 13 -8.84 -9.54 -26.23
CA PRO A 13 -10.18 -10.06 -26.44
C PRO A 13 -10.28 -11.50 -25.94
N MET A 14 -11.46 -11.88 -25.44
CA MET A 14 -11.74 -13.28 -25.15
C MET A 14 -11.51 -14.12 -26.43
N PRO A 15 -10.70 -15.18 -26.38
CA PRO A 15 -10.43 -16.01 -27.54
C PRO A 15 -11.69 -16.75 -28.00
N LYS A 16 -11.97 -16.76 -29.30
CA LYS A 16 -13.11 -17.47 -29.91
C LYS A 16 -12.88 -18.98 -30.06
N ILE A 17 -11.88 -19.54 -29.38
CA ILE A 17 -11.53 -20.96 -29.51
C ILE A 17 -12.53 -21.76 -28.65
N GLY A 18 -13.10 -22.81 -29.23
CA GLY A 18 -13.98 -23.75 -28.51
C GLY A 18 -13.25 -24.48 -27.38
N GLY A 19 -14.01 -25.17 -26.53
CA GLY A 19 -13.49 -25.84 -25.32
C GLY A 19 -14.15 -25.31 -24.05
N THR A 20 -13.77 -25.88 -22.91
CA THR A 20 -14.34 -25.47 -21.61
C THR A 20 -13.58 -24.27 -21.09
N TRP A 21 -14.31 -23.19 -20.82
CA TRP A 21 -13.78 -21.99 -20.17
C TRP A 21 -14.10 -22.04 -18.68
N SER A 22 -13.29 -21.35 -17.88
CA SER A 22 -13.58 -21.22 -16.47
C SER A 22 -14.82 -20.35 -16.29
N VAL A 23 -15.94 -20.98 -15.94
CA VAL A 23 -17.18 -20.31 -15.55
C VAL A 23 -17.44 -20.65 -14.09
N MET A 24 -17.02 -19.81 -13.15
CA MET A 24 -17.32 -19.99 -11.70
C MET A 24 -16.87 -21.34 -11.10
N HIS A 25 -15.71 -21.88 -11.50
CA HIS A 25 -15.12 -23.09 -10.89
C HIS A 25 -13.99 -22.72 -9.92
N GLY A 26 -13.54 -23.66 -9.08
CA GLY A 26 -12.36 -23.48 -8.24
C GLY A 26 -11.05 -23.48 -9.05
N TRP A 27 -10.07 -22.67 -8.65
CA TRP A 27 -8.78 -22.54 -9.32
C TRP A 27 -7.63 -22.88 -8.39
N ALA A 28 -6.61 -23.57 -8.92
CA ALA A 28 -5.34 -23.78 -8.25
C ALA A 28 -4.23 -23.12 -9.07
N LEU A 29 -3.45 -22.25 -8.42
CA LEU A 29 -2.37 -21.49 -9.04
C LEU A 29 -1.13 -21.56 -8.14
N SER A 30 0.07 -21.54 -8.75
CA SER A 30 1.30 -21.30 -7.98
C SER A 30 1.27 -19.88 -7.38
N THR A 31 1.99 -19.64 -6.27
CA THR A 31 2.06 -18.32 -5.64
C THR A 31 2.47 -17.23 -6.62
N ARG A 32 3.45 -17.49 -7.48
CA ARG A 32 3.91 -16.54 -8.49
C ARG A 32 2.79 -16.19 -9.49
N SER A 33 2.11 -17.20 -9.99
CA SER A 33 0.97 -17.02 -10.91
C SER A 33 -0.19 -16.28 -10.25
N PHE A 34 -0.45 -16.55 -8.98
CA PHE A 34 -1.45 -15.83 -8.22
C PHE A 34 -1.11 -14.35 -8.08
N LEU A 35 0.14 -13.99 -7.78
CA LEU A 35 0.56 -12.59 -7.71
C LEU A 35 0.42 -11.88 -9.06
N GLU A 36 0.82 -12.53 -10.17
CA GLU A 36 0.60 -12.01 -11.53
C GLU A 36 -0.89 -11.78 -11.80
N PHE A 37 -1.75 -12.72 -11.41
CA PHE A 37 -3.20 -12.61 -11.56
C PHE A 37 -3.78 -11.47 -10.72
N VAL A 38 -3.34 -11.29 -9.47
CA VAL A 38 -3.80 -10.21 -8.60
C VAL A 38 -3.42 -8.85 -9.15
N MET A 39 -2.14 -8.63 -9.52
CA MET A 39 -1.68 -7.36 -10.13
C MET A 39 -2.50 -7.03 -11.38
N PHE A 40 -2.66 -8.01 -12.28
CA PHE A 40 -3.51 -7.87 -13.46
C PHE A 40 -4.95 -7.50 -13.11
N SER A 41 -5.57 -8.23 -12.17
CA SER A 41 -6.98 -8.07 -11.86
C SER A 41 -7.29 -6.69 -11.31
N ARG A 42 -6.41 -6.13 -10.48
CA ARG A 42 -6.59 -4.78 -9.94
C ARG A 42 -6.55 -3.73 -11.03
N MET A 43 -5.53 -3.76 -11.88
CA MET A 43 -5.40 -2.81 -13.00
C MET A 43 -6.56 -2.95 -13.99
N PHE A 44 -7.01 -4.17 -14.25
CA PHE A 44 -8.09 -4.44 -15.19
C PHE A 44 -9.45 -3.95 -14.65
N VAL A 45 -9.76 -4.22 -13.39
CA VAL A 45 -11.01 -3.75 -12.76
C VAL A 45 -11.03 -2.23 -12.67
N ASP A 46 -9.89 -1.61 -12.32
CA ASP A 46 -9.76 -0.16 -12.29
C ASP A 46 -10.02 0.47 -13.66
N ALA A 47 -9.40 -0.05 -14.73
CA ALA A 47 -9.61 0.43 -16.08
C ALA A 47 -11.06 0.21 -16.58
N LEU A 48 -11.68 -0.93 -16.24
CA LEU A 48 -13.09 -1.18 -16.57
C LEU A 48 -14.02 -0.19 -15.87
N ASP A 49 -13.79 0.04 -14.59
CA ASP A 49 -14.59 0.95 -13.78
C ASP A 49 -14.43 2.40 -14.29
N SER A 50 -13.20 2.85 -14.58
CA SER A 50 -12.97 4.20 -15.09
C SER A 50 -13.66 4.45 -16.44
N GLN A 51 -13.78 3.43 -17.30
CA GLN A 51 -14.37 3.57 -18.63
C GLN A 51 -15.89 3.41 -18.63
N MET A 52 -16.43 2.49 -17.80
CA MET A 52 -17.80 2.00 -17.96
C MET A 52 -18.73 2.43 -16.83
N PHE A 53 -18.19 2.97 -15.72
CA PHE A 53 -18.99 3.25 -14.54
C PHE A 53 -20.13 4.23 -14.79
N GLU A 54 -19.85 5.39 -15.38
CA GLU A 54 -20.85 6.46 -15.54
C GLU A 54 -22.03 5.98 -16.38
N GLN A 55 -21.76 5.38 -17.55
CA GLN A 55 -22.81 4.86 -18.42
C GLN A 55 -23.59 3.74 -17.73
N HIS A 56 -22.90 2.80 -17.06
CA HIS A 56 -23.55 1.72 -16.32
C HIS A 56 -24.46 2.25 -15.20
N HIS A 57 -23.99 3.24 -14.45
CA HIS A 57 -24.70 3.83 -13.32
C HIS A 57 -25.93 4.63 -13.77
N GLN A 58 -25.77 5.46 -14.81
CA GLN A 58 -26.84 6.34 -15.28
C GLN A 58 -27.93 5.61 -16.06
N SER A 59 -27.57 4.63 -16.89
CA SER A 59 -28.53 3.94 -17.77
C SER A 59 -29.04 2.60 -17.20
N SER A 60 -28.44 2.11 -16.10
CA SER A 60 -28.63 0.73 -15.61
C SER A 60 -28.30 -0.36 -16.66
N TYR A 61 -27.64 0.00 -17.76
CA TYR A 61 -27.22 -0.93 -18.80
C TYR A 61 -25.84 -1.52 -18.49
N CYS A 62 -25.77 -2.85 -18.45
CA CYS A 62 -24.53 -3.58 -18.21
C CYS A 62 -23.94 -4.12 -19.51
N HIS A 63 -22.82 -3.53 -19.92
CA HIS A 63 -22.01 -3.97 -21.07
C HIS A 63 -21.48 -5.41 -20.95
N LEU A 64 -21.51 -5.99 -19.76
CA LEU A 64 -21.09 -7.37 -19.50
C LEU A 64 -22.28 -8.35 -19.50
N ASN A 65 -23.52 -7.85 -19.57
CA ASN A 65 -24.72 -8.67 -19.59
C ASN A 65 -25.14 -8.97 -21.04
N PHE A 66 -24.53 -9.98 -21.65
CA PHE A 66 -24.85 -10.41 -23.02
C PHE A 66 -25.95 -11.49 -23.09
N VAL A 67 -26.31 -12.11 -21.96
CA VAL A 67 -27.27 -13.22 -21.89
C VAL A 67 -28.15 -13.02 -20.66
N LYS A 68 -29.47 -13.04 -20.84
CA LYS A 68 -30.42 -13.06 -19.71
C LYS A 68 -29.97 -14.16 -18.72
N ASP A 69 -29.86 -13.80 -17.44
CA ASP A 69 -29.51 -14.67 -16.31
C ASP A 69 -28.03 -14.71 -15.86
N ARG A 70 -27.12 -13.89 -16.42
CA ARG A 70 -25.78 -13.69 -15.81
C ARG A 70 -25.66 -12.34 -15.09
N HIS A 71 -25.25 -12.37 -13.83
CA HIS A 71 -24.87 -11.18 -13.09
C HIS A 71 -23.56 -10.60 -13.64
N CYS A 72 -23.47 -9.26 -13.71
CA CYS A 72 -22.29 -8.55 -14.24
C CYS A 72 -20.98 -9.00 -13.55
N TYR A 73 -21.02 -9.23 -12.24
CA TYR A 73 -19.87 -9.73 -11.46
C TYR A 73 -19.37 -11.11 -11.93
N SER A 74 -20.27 -12.06 -12.20
CA SER A 74 -19.91 -13.39 -12.71
C SER A 74 -19.17 -13.28 -14.04
N ARG A 75 -19.57 -12.32 -14.88
CA ARG A 75 -18.90 -12.07 -16.17
C ARG A 75 -17.54 -11.39 -15.99
N VAL A 76 -17.40 -10.44 -15.06
CA VAL A 76 -16.09 -9.83 -14.74
C VAL A 76 -15.08 -10.91 -14.35
N LEU A 77 -15.46 -11.80 -13.41
CA LEU A 77 -14.60 -12.90 -12.99
C LEU A 77 -14.23 -13.84 -14.14
N GLU A 78 -15.21 -14.21 -14.96
CA GLU A 78 -15.00 -15.04 -16.14
C GLU A 78 -14.00 -14.39 -17.11
N LEU A 79 -14.13 -13.08 -17.36
CA LEU A 79 -13.20 -12.35 -18.22
C LEU A 79 -11.80 -12.32 -17.61
N LEU A 80 -11.67 -11.93 -16.34
CA LEU A 80 -10.39 -11.84 -15.64
C LEU A 80 -9.60 -13.14 -15.74
N VAL A 81 -10.22 -14.26 -15.32
CA VAL A 81 -9.54 -15.54 -15.25
C VAL A 81 -9.19 -16.06 -16.64
N ASN A 82 -10.13 -15.99 -17.59
CA ASN A 82 -9.91 -16.58 -18.90
C ASN A 82 -8.96 -15.76 -19.77
N VAL A 83 -9.05 -14.42 -19.73
CA VAL A 83 -8.09 -13.54 -20.43
C VAL A 83 -6.69 -13.73 -19.86
N TRP A 84 -6.54 -13.70 -18.54
CA TRP A 84 -5.26 -13.92 -17.90
C TRP A 84 -4.68 -15.30 -18.24
N ALA A 85 -5.44 -16.38 -18.04
CA ALA A 85 -4.97 -17.75 -18.27
C ALA A 85 -4.59 -18.01 -19.74
N TYR A 86 -5.35 -17.42 -20.67
CA TYR A 86 -5.06 -17.56 -22.09
C TYR A 86 -3.77 -16.83 -22.49
N HIS A 87 -3.64 -15.55 -22.12
CA HIS A 87 -2.57 -14.69 -22.62
C HIS A 87 -1.25 -14.83 -21.85
N SER A 88 -1.27 -15.34 -20.62
CA SER A 88 -0.08 -15.62 -19.80
C SER A 88 0.65 -16.92 -20.18
N ALA A 89 0.21 -17.63 -21.21
CA ALA A 89 0.77 -18.92 -21.64
C ALA A 89 0.81 -20.00 -20.54
N ARG A 90 -0.15 -19.95 -19.61
CA ARG A 90 -0.32 -21.00 -18.59
C ARG A 90 -1.08 -22.19 -19.18
N GLN A 91 -0.70 -23.40 -18.80
CA GLN A 91 -1.48 -24.59 -19.13
C GLN A 91 -2.83 -24.51 -18.42
N MET A 92 -3.90 -24.82 -19.16
CA MET A 92 -5.26 -24.82 -18.64
C MET A 92 -5.72 -26.27 -18.59
N ILE A 93 -6.02 -26.77 -17.40
CA ILE A 93 -6.43 -28.16 -17.20
C ILE A 93 -7.83 -28.16 -16.61
N TYR A 94 -8.74 -28.84 -17.28
CA TYR A 94 -10.05 -29.16 -16.74
C TYR A 94 -9.95 -30.42 -15.89
N LEU A 95 -10.49 -30.36 -14.67
CA LEU A 95 -10.62 -31.49 -13.76
C LEU A 95 -12.11 -31.83 -13.65
N ASN A 96 -12.48 -33.06 -13.99
CA ASN A 96 -13.82 -33.57 -13.73
C ASN A 96 -13.94 -33.87 -12.23
N PRO A 97 -14.84 -33.21 -11.48
CA PRO A 97 -14.95 -33.38 -10.03
C PRO A 97 -15.53 -34.74 -9.61
N GLU A 98 -16.30 -35.41 -10.48
CA GLU A 98 -16.92 -36.71 -10.19
C GLU A 98 -15.97 -37.87 -10.45
N THR A 99 -15.19 -37.80 -11.54
CA THR A 99 -14.31 -38.89 -11.98
C THR A 99 -12.84 -38.66 -11.64
N GLY A 100 -12.45 -37.42 -11.31
CA GLY A 100 -11.05 -37.01 -11.16
C GLY A 100 -10.26 -36.95 -12.47
N ALA A 101 -10.91 -37.16 -13.62
CA ALA A 101 -10.23 -37.13 -14.92
C ALA A 101 -9.71 -35.71 -15.24
N MET A 102 -8.45 -35.62 -15.67
CA MET A 102 -7.79 -34.38 -16.05
C MET A 102 -7.63 -34.28 -17.57
N GLN A 103 -8.00 -33.15 -18.15
CA GLN A 103 -7.87 -32.89 -19.58
C GLN A 103 -7.31 -31.49 -19.85
N GLU A 104 -6.23 -31.39 -20.63
CA GLU A 104 -5.74 -30.10 -21.09
C GLU A 104 -6.76 -29.44 -22.02
N GLN A 105 -7.17 -28.22 -21.65
CA GLN A 105 -7.99 -27.33 -22.47
C GLN A 105 -7.09 -26.26 -23.08
N HIS A 106 -7.47 -25.75 -24.26
CA HIS A 106 -6.77 -24.63 -24.90
C HIS A 106 -5.25 -24.86 -25.01
N GLN A 107 -4.85 -25.97 -25.65
CA GLN A 107 -3.44 -26.38 -25.80
C GLN A 107 -2.52 -25.22 -26.19
N LEU A 108 -1.34 -25.14 -25.54
CA LEU A 108 -0.37 -24.06 -25.77
C LEU A 108 0.08 -23.96 -27.23
N SER A 109 0.26 -25.09 -27.90
CA SER A 109 0.64 -25.17 -29.32
C SER A 109 -0.33 -24.39 -30.22
N ARG A 110 -1.64 -24.48 -29.95
CA ARG A 110 -2.70 -23.79 -30.71
C ARG A 110 -2.79 -22.30 -30.41
N ARG A 111 -2.23 -21.85 -29.28
CA ARG A 111 -2.22 -20.46 -28.82
C ARG A 111 -0.97 -19.69 -29.21
N ARG A 112 0.08 -20.38 -29.69
CA ARG A 112 1.36 -19.76 -30.05
C ARG A 112 1.15 -18.61 -31.05
N GLY A 113 1.78 -17.46 -30.78
CA GLY A 113 1.64 -16.24 -31.58
C GLY A 113 0.37 -15.40 -31.35
N LYS A 114 -0.61 -15.92 -30.59
CA LYS A 114 -1.85 -15.19 -30.24
C LYS A 114 -1.88 -14.66 -28.80
N MET A 115 -0.98 -15.17 -27.96
CA MET A 115 -0.88 -14.84 -26.54
C MET A 115 -0.06 -13.56 -26.32
N TRP A 116 -0.35 -12.84 -25.23
CA TRP A 116 0.33 -11.58 -24.89
C TRP A 116 1.33 -11.81 -23.75
N ILE A 117 2.23 -12.77 -23.94
CA ILE A 117 3.09 -13.30 -22.87
C ILE A 117 3.95 -12.20 -22.22
N ARG A 118 4.45 -11.26 -23.04
CA ARG A 118 5.31 -10.16 -22.55
C ARG A 118 4.52 -9.21 -21.65
N TRP A 119 3.28 -8.91 -22.01
CA TRP A 119 2.38 -8.06 -21.22
C TRP A 119 2.05 -8.71 -19.88
N PHE A 120 1.74 -10.01 -19.88
CA PHE A 120 1.47 -10.78 -18.67
C PHE A 120 2.74 -11.27 -17.95
N SER A 121 3.92 -10.75 -18.30
CA SER A 121 5.14 -11.08 -17.59
C SER A 121 5.13 -10.42 -16.21
N PHE A 122 5.67 -11.11 -15.21
CA PHE A 122 5.75 -10.58 -13.84
C PHE A 122 6.38 -9.19 -13.79
N SER A 123 7.50 -8.98 -14.49
CA SER A 123 8.20 -7.68 -14.51
C SER A 123 7.35 -6.56 -15.11
N THR A 124 6.60 -6.85 -16.18
CA THR A 124 5.73 -5.85 -16.81
C THR A 124 4.54 -5.52 -15.93
N LEU A 125 3.84 -6.54 -15.42
CA LEU A 125 2.72 -6.32 -14.49
C LEU A 125 3.17 -5.58 -13.23
N LYS A 126 4.36 -5.91 -12.71
CA LYS A 126 4.93 -5.25 -11.54
C LYS A 126 5.26 -3.79 -11.81
N SER A 127 5.88 -3.49 -12.95
CA SER A 127 6.19 -2.10 -13.35
C SER A 127 4.93 -1.28 -13.51
N MET A 128 3.91 -1.79 -14.22
CA MET A 128 2.65 -1.07 -14.40
C MET A 128 1.95 -0.79 -13.06
N ASP A 129 2.01 -1.75 -12.14
CA ASP A 129 1.42 -1.63 -10.81
C ASP A 129 2.20 -0.65 -9.90
N GLU A 130 3.51 -0.51 -10.10
CA GLU A 130 4.33 0.51 -9.44
C GLU A 130 4.11 1.90 -10.03
N ASP A 131 3.97 2.03 -11.35
CA ASP A 131 3.66 3.29 -12.02
C ASP A 131 2.35 3.90 -11.49
N LEU A 132 1.29 3.09 -11.32
CA LEU A 132 0.04 3.53 -10.72
C LEU A 132 0.21 4.00 -9.26
N ALA A 133 1.12 3.36 -8.52
CA ALA A 133 1.41 3.74 -7.16
C ALA A 133 2.17 5.05 -7.05
N GLU A 134 3.12 5.28 -7.95
CA GLU A 134 3.81 6.56 -8.06
C GLU A 134 2.85 7.69 -8.47
N GLU A 135 1.92 7.44 -9.41
CA GLU A 135 0.91 8.41 -9.84
C GLU A 135 -0.01 8.79 -8.66
N PHE A 136 -0.51 7.81 -7.90
CA PHE A 136 -1.35 8.05 -6.72
C PHE A 136 -0.63 8.81 -5.60
N ASP A 137 0.66 8.54 -5.36
CA ASP A 137 1.45 9.26 -4.34
C ASP A 137 1.77 10.70 -4.77
N SER A 138 1.84 10.98 -6.07
CA SER A 138 2.21 12.29 -6.63
C SER A 138 1.03 13.24 -6.72
N ASP A 139 -0.09 12.81 -7.30
CA ASP A 139 -1.29 13.62 -7.48
C ASP A 139 -2.53 12.79 -7.25
N HIS A 140 -3.48 13.29 -6.45
CA HIS A 140 -4.72 12.55 -6.23
C HIS A 140 -5.58 12.70 -7.48
N PRO A 141 -5.94 11.59 -8.14
CA PRO A 141 -6.71 11.68 -9.37
C PRO A 141 -8.05 12.38 -9.15
N SER A 142 -8.33 13.36 -10.02
CA SER A 142 -9.67 13.95 -10.12
C SER A 142 -10.70 12.99 -10.73
N ARG A 143 -10.21 11.94 -11.39
CA ARG A 143 -11.01 10.86 -11.98
C ARG A 143 -11.34 9.78 -10.95
N ARG A 144 -12.42 9.06 -11.21
CA ARG A 144 -12.74 7.83 -10.49
C ARG A 144 -11.60 6.82 -10.63
N TRP A 145 -11.10 6.36 -9.50
CA TRP A 145 -9.96 5.45 -9.40
C TRP A 145 -10.20 4.53 -8.20
N LEU A 146 -10.41 3.23 -8.46
CA LEU A 146 -10.68 2.21 -7.44
C LEU A 146 -9.39 1.66 -6.84
N TRP A 147 -8.33 1.57 -7.65
CA TRP A 147 -6.98 1.36 -7.17
C TRP A 147 -6.56 2.57 -6.31
N PRO A 148 -5.93 2.42 -5.11
CA PRO A 148 -5.38 1.23 -4.47
C PRO A 148 -6.33 0.51 -3.50
N SER A 149 -7.61 0.89 -3.42
CA SER A 149 -8.58 0.30 -2.48
C SER A 149 -8.79 -1.21 -2.69
N THR A 150 -8.31 -1.73 -3.83
CA THR A 150 -8.31 -3.16 -4.19
C THR A 150 -7.18 -3.96 -3.53
N GLY A 151 -6.27 -3.32 -2.76
CA GLY A 151 -5.30 -3.98 -1.89
C GLY A 151 -3.99 -3.20 -1.75
N GLU A 152 -3.18 -3.55 -0.74
CA GLU A 152 -1.89 -2.88 -0.50
C GLU A 152 -0.92 -3.07 -1.69
N VAL A 153 -0.18 -2.01 -2.01
CA VAL A 153 0.84 -2.01 -3.08
C VAL A 153 2.18 -1.63 -2.49
N PHE A 154 3.14 -2.54 -2.60
CA PHE A 154 4.53 -2.22 -2.28
C PHE A 154 5.23 -1.67 -3.51
N TRP A 155 5.74 -0.44 -3.45
CA TRP A 155 6.58 0.15 -4.49
C TRP A 155 7.80 0.85 -3.87
N GLN A 156 8.85 1.03 -4.66
CA GLN A 156 10.15 1.50 -4.17
C GLN A 156 10.07 2.86 -3.46
N GLY A 157 9.22 3.77 -3.92
CA GLY A 157 9.10 5.10 -3.31
C GLY A 157 8.49 5.11 -1.92
N ILE A 158 7.61 4.15 -1.57
CA ILE A 158 7.17 3.98 -0.16
C ILE A 158 8.38 3.68 0.72
N GLN A 159 9.23 2.74 0.29
CA GLN A 159 10.42 2.36 1.03
C GLN A 159 11.39 3.55 1.19
N ASP A 160 11.63 4.29 0.11
CA ASP A 160 12.53 5.45 0.11
C ASP A 160 11.97 6.58 0.98
N ARG A 161 10.66 6.81 0.96
CA ARG A 161 9.98 7.78 1.82
C ARG A 161 10.09 7.42 3.29
N GLU A 162 9.84 6.17 3.66
CA GLU A 162 10.04 5.68 5.02
C GLU A 162 11.49 5.86 5.48
N ARG A 163 12.44 5.54 4.61
CA ARG A 163 13.88 5.69 4.88
C ARG A 163 14.24 7.15 5.13
N ASN A 164 13.75 8.06 4.30
CA ASN A 164 13.96 9.50 4.42
C ASN A 164 13.34 10.07 5.70
N MET A 165 12.14 9.62 6.08
CA MET A 165 11.49 10.00 7.32
C MET A 165 12.29 9.57 8.55
N ARG A 166 12.79 8.33 8.57
CA ARG A 166 13.67 7.83 9.63
C ARG A 166 14.96 8.63 9.71
N HIS A 167 15.54 9.01 8.57
CA HIS A 167 16.74 9.84 8.52
C HIS A 167 16.49 11.25 9.11
N ARG A 168 15.41 11.92 8.68
CA ARG A 168 15.02 13.25 9.18
C ARG A 168 14.76 13.25 10.69
N GLN A 169 14.13 12.20 11.22
CA GLN A 169 13.92 12.05 12.66
C GLN A 169 15.24 11.89 13.43
N LYS A 170 16.20 11.12 12.90
CA LYS A 170 17.54 10.98 13.51
C LYS A 170 18.28 12.31 13.55
N GLU A 171 18.25 13.08 12.46
CA GLU A 171 18.86 14.41 12.40
C GLU A 171 18.19 15.39 13.39
N LYS A 172 16.86 15.39 13.49
CA LYS A 172 16.14 16.20 14.48
C LYS A 172 16.53 15.84 15.91
N ARG A 173 16.67 14.56 16.24
CA ARG A 173 17.14 14.08 17.57
C ARG A 173 18.58 14.51 17.84
N ARG A 174 19.46 14.43 16.85
CA ARG A 174 20.86 14.91 16.95
C ARG A 174 20.90 16.41 17.22
N GLN A 175 20.10 17.19 16.51
CA GLN A 175 20.02 18.63 16.69
C GLN A 175 19.49 18.99 18.08
N GLN A 176 18.40 18.37 18.53
CA GLN A 176 17.84 18.58 19.87
C GLN A 176 18.84 18.22 20.98
N SER A 177 19.63 17.15 20.79
CA SER A 177 20.69 16.78 21.73
C SER A 177 21.79 17.84 21.78
N LYS A 178 22.27 18.30 20.62
CA LYS A 178 23.28 19.38 20.54
C LYS A 178 22.77 20.68 21.18
N ASP A 179 21.53 21.05 20.91
CA ASP A 179 20.91 22.25 21.48
C ASP A 179 20.74 22.12 23.00
N LYS A 180 20.34 20.94 23.51
CA LYS A 180 20.26 20.65 24.95
C LYS A 180 21.62 20.81 25.62
N ILE A 181 22.67 20.23 25.05
CA ILE A 181 24.05 20.36 25.56
C ILE A 181 24.49 21.82 25.54
N ARG A 182 24.22 22.55 24.45
CA ARG A 182 24.57 23.97 24.33
C ARG A 182 23.90 24.80 25.43
N ARG A 183 22.61 24.57 25.69
CA ARG A 183 21.87 25.23 26.78
C ARG A 183 22.46 24.93 28.16
N ILE A 184 22.87 23.68 28.42
CA ILE A 184 23.49 23.30 29.70
C ILE A 184 24.85 23.98 29.85
N LYS A 185 25.66 24.05 28.78
CA LYS A 185 26.96 24.71 28.78
C LYS A 185 26.85 26.24 28.96
N SER A 186 25.81 26.86 28.39
CA SER A 186 25.59 28.30 28.48
C SER A 186 24.87 28.74 29.75
N ARG A 187 24.32 27.81 30.56
CA ARG A 187 23.72 28.15 31.86
C ARG A 187 24.82 28.63 32.81
N THR A 188 24.59 29.79 33.42
CA THR A 188 25.38 30.29 34.54
C THR A 188 25.38 29.25 35.65
N ARG A 189 26.56 28.70 35.97
CA ARG A 189 26.73 27.72 37.03
C ARG A 189 26.67 28.43 38.37
N GLN A 190 25.76 28.01 39.24
CA GLN A 190 25.74 28.46 40.63
C GLN A 190 27.02 27.99 41.31
N LYS A 191 27.78 28.91 41.91
CA LYS A 191 28.97 28.55 42.69
C LYS A 191 28.53 27.67 43.86
N SER A 192 29.25 26.59 44.11
CA SER A 192 29.01 25.73 45.28
C SER A 192 29.04 26.59 46.54
N LEU A 193 27.99 26.50 47.37
CA LEU A 193 28.01 27.08 48.71
C LEU A 193 29.21 26.47 49.45
N GLY A 194 30.13 27.31 49.91
CA GLY A 194 31.33 26.87 50.63
C GLY A 194 30.96 26.02 51.84
N LYS A 195 31.89 25.15 52.29
CA LYS A 195 31.68 24.27 53.44
C LYS A 195 31.20 25.08 54.65
N TYR A 196 30.02 24.73 55.16
CA TYR A 196 29.49 25.29 56.40
C TYR A 196 30.42 24.94 57.56
N ILE A 197 31.08 25.94 58.13
CA ILE A 197 31.85 25.79 59.36
C ILE A 197 30.87 26.08 60.51
N LYS A 198 30.52 25.05 61.27
CA LYS A 198 29.64 25.18 62.44
C LYS A 198 30.37 26.04 63.49
N PRO A 199 29.83 27.20 63.91
CA PRO A 199 30.47 27.98 64.96
C PRO A 199 30.49 27.18 66.28
N PRO A 200 31.54 27.36 67.12
CA PRO A 200 31.65 26.66 68.40
C PRO A 200 30.45 26.98 69.31
N PRO A 201 29.95 26.03 70.11
CA PRO A 201 28.82 26.28 71.01
C PRO A 201 29.18 27.36 72.03
N GLU A 202 28.37 28.41 72.12
CA GLU A 202 28.47 29.41 73.19
C GLU A 202 28.06 28.78 74.52
N ALA A 203 28.91 28.95 75.53
CA ALA A 203 28.65 28.48 76.89
C ALA A 203 27.46 29.25 77.47
N ILE A 204 26.46 28.50 77.91
CA ILE A 204 25.29 29.01 78.61
C ILE A 204 25.76 29.56 79.97
N THR A 205 25.81 30.88 80.10
CA THR A 205 25.80 31.56 81.40
C THR A 205 24.44 32.22 81.58
N GLU A 206 23.64 31.62 82.45
CA GLU A 206 22.41 32.17 83.00
C GLU A 206 22.71 33.45 83.78
N HIS A 207 21.94 34.52 83.55
CA HIS A 207 21.45 35.38 84.64
C HIS A 207 20.25 36.23 84.21
N ASN A 208 19.14 36.01 84.94
CA ASN A 208 17.91 36.80 84.96
C ASN A 208 18.14 38.25 85.38
N SER A 209 17.39 39.21 84.82
CA SER A 209 16.40 40.05 85.55
C SER A 209 15.83 41.23 84.73
N SER A 210 14.50 41.23 84.62
CA SER A 210 13.55 42.37 84.65
C SER A 210 13.96 43.78 84.16
N ALA A 211 13.20 44.35 83.21
CA ALA A 211 12.17 45.38 83.47
C ALA A 211 11.66 46.11 82.21
N ARG A 212 10.31 46.07 82.05
CA ARG A 212 9.36 47.14 81.64
C ARG A 212 9.46 47.84 80.27
N LEU A 213 8.43 47.56 79.46
CA LEU A 213 7.42 48.48 78.89
C LEU A 213 7.82 49.95 78.64
N VAL A 214 7.71 50.41 77.37
CA VAL A 214 7.00 51.65 76.98
C VAL A 214 6.49 51.53 75.53
N ASP A 215 5.16 51.56 75.44
CA ASP A 215 4.23 52.21 74.50
C ASP A 215 4.26 52.14 72.97
N HIS A 216 3.00 52.07 72.50
CA HIS A 216 2.46 52.10 71.16
C HIS A 216 2.37 53.52 70.56
N LEU A 217 2.45 53.56 69.22
CA LEU A 217 1.79 54.50 68.28
C LEU A 217 2.37 55.91 68.08
N LEU A 218 2.95 56.11 66.90
CA LEU A 218 2.34 56.91 65.81
C LEU A 218 2.72 56.30 64.45
#